data_AF-A0A358CWK0-F1
#
_entry.id   AF-A0A358CWK0-F1
#
_cell.length_a   1.000
_cell.length_b   1.000
_cell.length_c   1.000
_cell.angle_alpha   90.00
_cell.angle_beta   90.00
_cell.angle_gamma   90.00
#
_symmetry.space_group_name_H-M   'P 1'
#
loop_
_entity.id
_entity.type
_entity.pdbx_description
1 polymer ?
#
loop_
_entity_poly.entity_id
_entity_poly.type
_entity_poly.pdbx_seq_one_letter_code
_entity_poly.pdbx_strand_id
1 'polypeptide(L)'
;CFFTNTSSLSVTEMARCTNRPESVCGFHFFNPVHRMPLLEIIATEKTSEETLATAVSFARQLGKMVIVVKDKEGFIVNRILL
;
A
#
# COMPACT_ATOMS: atom_id res chain seq x y z
N CYS A 1 -6.76 5.58 -9.45
CA CYS A 1 -5.82 4.85 -8.58
C CYS A 1 -6.27 3.39 -8.46
N PHE A 2 -5.34 2.45 -8.54
CA PHE A 2 -5.57 1.02 -8.31
C PHE A 2 -4.86 0.61 -7.02
N PHE A 3 -5.60 -0.02 -6.12
CA PHE A 3 -5.12 -0.40 -4.79
C PHE A 3 -5.20 -1.91 -4.61
N THR A 4 -4.14 -2.51 -4.07
CA THR A 4 -4.09 -3.95 -3.72
C THR A 4 -3.88 -4.14 -2.23
N ASN A 5 -4.66 -5.02 -1.60
CA ASN A 5 -4.55 -5.39 -0.18
C ASN A 5 -3.69 -6.66 0.02
N THR A 6 -2.66 -6.84 -0.81
CA THR A 6 -1.77 -7.99 -0.65
C THR A 6 -0.95 -7.89 0.62
N SER A 7 -0.63 -9.04 1.23
CA SER A 7 0.27 -9.12 2.38
C SER A 7 1.68 -9.62 2.01
N SER A 8 1.86 -10.18 0.81
CA SER A 8 3.11 -10.87 0.43
C SER A 8 3.47 -10.84 -1.05
N LEU A 9 2.53 -10.54 -1.96
CA LEU A 9 2.82 -10.47 -3.39
C LEU A 9 3.46 -9.13 -3.75
N SER A 10 4.38 -9.12 -4.73
CA SER A 10 5.02 -7.87 -5.16
C SER A 10 4.02 -6.92 -5.84
N VAL A 11 3.92 -5.69 -5.31
CA VAL A 11 3.11 -4.62 -5.91
C VAL A 11 3.72 -4.15 -7.22
N THR A 12 5.04 -4.19 -7.35
CA THR A 12 5.80 -3.86 -8.56
C THR A 12 5.46 -4.82 -9.69
N GLU A 13 5.42 -6.13 -9.43
CA GLU A 13 4.98 -7.10 -10.45
C GLU A 13 3.52 -6.88 -10.84
N MET A 14 2.63 -6.63 -9.87
CA MET A 14 1.24 -6.28 -10.17
C MET A 14 1.14 -5.01 -11.03
N ALA A 15 1.94 -3.99 -10.74
CA ALA A 15 1.94 -2.74 -11.51
C ALA A 15 2.40 -2.95 -12.95
N ARG A 16 3.39 -3.83 -13.20
CA ARG A 16 3.88 -4.20 -14.54
C ARG A 16 2.82 -4.85 -15.41
N CYS A 17 1.83 -5.51 -14.83
CA CYS A 17 0.71 -6.11 -15.55
C CYS A 17 -0.36 -5.07 -15.98
N THR A 18 -0.20 -3.80 -15.64
CA THR A 18 -1.13 -2.72 -16.00
C THR A 18 -0.53 -1.79 -17.06
N ASN A 19 -1.40 -1.11 -17.82
CA ASN A 19 -0.99 -0.05 -18.73
C ASN A 19 -0.73 1.30 -18.02
N ARG A 20 -0.87 1.36 -16.69
CA ARG A 20 -0.80 2.58 -15.87
C ARG A 20 -0.08 2.31 -14.53
N PRO A 21 1.19 1.85 -14.55
CA PRO A 21 1.92 1.48 -13.35
C PRO A 21 2.07 2.63 -12.33
N GLU A 22 2.08 3.87 -12.80
CA GLU A 22 2.14 5.07 -11.97
C GLU A 22 0.88 5.31 -11.12
N SER A 23 -0.21 4.64 -11.48
CA SER A 23 -1.51 4.70 -10.81
C SER A 23 -1.73 3.55 -9.82
N VAL A 24 -0.73 2.68 -9.58
CA VAL A 24 -0.81 1.48 -8.73
C VAL A 24 -0.06 1.69 -7.41
N CYS A 25 -0.66 1.30 -6.29
CA CYS A 25 0.02 1.17 -5.00
C CYS A 25 -0.59 0.05 -4.15
N GLY A 26 0.13 -0.44 -3.15
CA GLY A 26 -0.44 -1.31 -2.12
C GLY A 26 -1.19 -0.49 -1.08
N PHE A 27 -2.22 -1.10 -0.50
CA PHE A 27 -3.14 -0.52 0.47
C PHE A 27 -3.52 -1.60 1.48
N HIS A 28 -2.53 -1.95 2.30
CA HIS A 28 -2.54 -3.12 3.17
C HIS A 28 -3.22 -2.79 4.51
N PHE A 29 -4.37 -3.42 4.73
CA PHE A 29 -5.12 -3.36 5.97
C PHE A 29 -4.63 -4.42 6.96
N PHE A 30 -4.68 -4.07 8.25
CA PHE A 30 -4.43 -5.01 9.33
C PHE A 30 -5.74 -5.62 9.84
N ASN A 31 -5.76 -6.93 10.05
CA ASN A 31 -6.94 -7.62 10.57
C ASN A 31 -7.02 -7.53 12.10
N PRO A 32 -8.21 -7.29 12.67
CA PRO A 32 -9.49 -7.03 11.99
C PRO A 32 -9.62 -5.57 11.49
N VAL A 33 -9.96 -5.40 10.21
CA VAL A 33 -9.89 -4.12 9.48
C VAL A 33 -10.61 -2.96 10.16
N HIS A 34 -11.78 -3.19 10.75
CA HIS A 34 -12.58 -2.12 11.36
C HIS A 34 -12.03 -1.65 12.73
N ARG A 35 -11.20 -2.45 13.40
CA ARG A 35 -10.62 -2.09 14.72
C ARG A 35 -9.19 -1.62 14.62
N MET A 36 -8.43 -2.14 13.65
CA MET A 36 -7.02 -1.79 13.54
C MET A 36 -6.87 -0.37 13.00
N PRO A 37 -6.16 0.52 13.72
CA PRO A 37 -5.97 1.89 13.28
C PRO A 37 -4.95 1.99 12.14
N LEU A 38 -4.04 1.03 12.02
CA LEU A 38 -2.94 1.09 11.08
C LEU A 38 -3.36 0.68 9.66
N LEU A 39 -2.79 1.37 8.67
CA LEU A 39 -2.83 1.02 7.26
C LEU A 39 -1.47 1.29 6.63
N GLU A 40 -0.96 0.33 5.87
CA GLU A 40 0.31 0.43 5.18
C GLU A 40 0.09 0.69 3.69
N ILE A 41 0.64 1.79 3.18
CA ILE A 41 0.63 2.13 1.77
C ILE A 41 1.98 1.77 1.19
N ILE A 42 1.97 0.94 0.14
CA ILE A 42 3.17 0.45 -0.51
C ILE A 42 3.36 1.22 -1.82
N ALA A 43 4.44 2.00 -1.90
CA ALA A 43 4.87 2.70 -3.12
C ALA A 43 5.81 1.81 -3.94
N THR A 44 5.50 1.61 -5.22
CA THR A 44 6.47 1.06 -6.18
C THR A 44 7.39 2.18 -6.68
N GLU A 45 8.47 1.85 -7.38
CA GLU A 45 9.35 2.84 -8.00
C GLU A 45 8.63 3.76 -9.02
N LYS A 46 7.55 3.27 -9.64
CA LYS A 46 6.80 4.03 -10.64
C LYS A 46 5.60 4.77 -10.07
N THR A 47 5.19 4.48 -8.84
CA THR A 47 3.98 5.09 -8.24
C THR A 47 4.14 6.61 -8.19
N SER A 48 3.19 7.33 -8.79
CA SER A 48 3.20 8.80 -8.83
C SER A 48 2.92 9.42 -7.45
N GLU A 49 3.44 10.62 -7.23
CA GLU A 49 3.15 11.41 -6.04
C GLU A 49 1.65 11.69 -5.88
N GLU A 50 0.93 11.91 -6.99
CA GLU A 50 -0.52 12.09 -7.02
C GLU A 50 -1.26 10.83 -6.51
N THR A 51 -0.82 9.64 -6.94
CA THR A 51 -1.42 8.37 -6.48
C THR A 51 -1.16 8.15 -5.00
N LEU A 52 0.06 8.44 -4.51
CA LEU A 52 0.37 8.36 -3.09
C LEU A 52 -0.44 9.36 -2.27
N ALA A 53 -0.54 10.61 -2.70
CA ALA A 53 -1.34 11.63 -2.03
C ALA A 53 -2.82 11.23 -1.96
N THR A 54 -3.35 10.68 -3.05
CA THR A 54 -4.73 10.17 -3.11
C THR A 54 -4.94 9.02 -2.13
N ALA A 55 -4.02 8.04 -2.09
CA ALA A 55 -4.10 6.91 -1.19
C ALA A 55 -4.01 7.33 0.29
N VAL A 56 -3.08 8.25 0.62
CA VAL A 56 -2.95 8.79 1.99
C VAL A 56 -4.20 9.55 2.41
N SER A 57 -4.73 10.41 1.54
CA SER A 57 -5.95 11.17 1.79
C SER A 57 -7.14 10.23 2.04
N PHE A 58 -7.29 9.22 1.19
CA PHE A 58 -8.35 8.23 1.31
C PHE A 58 -8.24 7.42 2.61
N ALA A 59 -7.05 6.92 2.96
CA ALA A 59 -6.84 6.18 4.19
C ALA A 59 -7.14 7.03 5.45
N ARG A 60 -6.80 8.32 5.42
CA ARG A 60 -7.16 9.25 6.52
C ARG A 60 -8.66 9.47 6.63
N GLN A 61 -9.38 9.56 5.51
CA GLN A 61 -10.86 9.63 5.52
C GLN A 61 -11.50 8.37 6.12
N LEU A 62 -10.84 7.21 5.98
CA LEU A 62 -11.24 5.95 6.63
C LEU A 62 -10.88 5.89 8.13
N GLY A 63 -10.35 6.98 8.71
CA GLY A 63 -9.91 7.02 10.10
C GLY A 63 -8.66 6.19 10.38
N LYS A 64 -7.85 5.89 9.36
CA LYS A 64 -6.62 5.10 9.50
C LYS A 64 -5.40 5.99 9.73
N MET A 65 -4.50 5.49 10.57
CA MET A 65 -3.13 5.94 10.71
C MET A 65 -2.29 5.30 9.61
N VAL A 66 -1.66 6.14 8.80
CA VAL A 66 -1.02 5.72 7.55
C VAL A 66 0.49 5.67 7.71
N ILE A 67 1.10 4.58 7.26
CA ILE A 67 2.54 4.49 7.04
C ILE A 67 2.79 4.25 5.55
N VAL A 68 3.75 4.98 4.97
CA VAL A 68 4.15 4.80 3.57
C VAL A 68 5.49 4.06 3.56
N VAL A 69 5.52 2.94 2.84
CA VAL A 69 6.70 2.08 2.71
C VAL A 69 7.03 1.87 1.24
N LYS A 70 8.31 1.59 0.95
CA LYS A 70 8.75 1.21 -0.40
C LYS A 70 8.52 -0.27 -0.64
N ASP A 71 8.15 -0.63 -1.87
CA ASP A 71 8.10 -2.02 -2.33
C ASP A 71 9.46 -2.70 -2.18
N LYS A 72 9.55 -3.56 -1.17
CA LYS A 72 10.65 -4.48 -0.90
C LYS A 72 10.02 -5.78 -0.41
N GLU A 73 10.58 -6.91 -0.82
CA GLU A 73 10.13 -8.23 -0.35
C GLU A 73 10.00 -8.24 1.18
N GLY A 74 8.80 -8.56 1.68
CA GLY A 74 8.53 -8.71 3.12
C GLY A 74 8.32 -7.42 3.90
N PHE A 75 7.50 -6.48 3.40
CA PHE A 75 7.03 -5.24 4.06
C PHE A 75 7.11 -5.22 5.59
N ILE A 76 7.52 -4.06 6.13
CA ILE A 76 8.12 -3.82 7.46
C ILE A 76 7.52 -4.62 8.63
N VAL A 77 6.23 -4.94 8.60
CA VAL A 77 5.58 -5.71 9.68
C VAL A 77 5.90 -7.22 9.64
N ASN A 78 6.10 -7.83 8.48
CA ASN A 78 6.54 -9.24 8.38
C ASN A 78 8.04 -9.44 8.68
N ARG A 79 8.81 -8.35 8.82
CA ARG A 79 10.23 -8.40 9.20
C ARG A 79 10.47 -8.21 10.70
N ILE A 80 9.49 -7.69 11.44
CA ILE A 80 9.61 -7.43 12.88
C ILE A 80 8.84 -8.46 13.72
N LEU A 81 7.83 -9.13 13.15
CA LEU A 81 7.03 -10.15 13.86
C LEU A 81 7.53 -11.60 13.68
N LEU A 82 8.60 -11.83 12.91
CA LEU A 82 9.28 -13.12 12.77
C LEU A 82 10.70 -13.05 13.37
#